data_AF-A0A1C6RLU5-F1
#
_entry.id   AF-A0A1C6RLU5-F1
#
_cell.length_a   1.000
_cell.length_b   1.000
_cell.length_c   1.000
_cell.angle_alpha   90.00
_cell.angle_beta   90.00
_cell.angle_gamma   90.00
#
_symmetry.space_group_name_H-M   'P 1'
#
loop_
_entity.id
_entity.type
_entity.pdbx_description
1 polymer ?
#
loop_
_entity_poly.entity_id
_entity_poly.type
_entity_poly.pdbx_seq_one_letter_code
_entity_poly.pdbx_strand_id
1 'polypeptide(L)'
;MTARAGRTGHTDFCARDHRCNLNEHRSAEIVVDLPGHARAVLVRVRASDGREHAEIRVRVVLADVDPAARRQLGTLLADLRDLVTHAAAIRRPRPGRTAA
;
A
#
# COMPACT_ATOMS: atom_id res chain seq x y z
N MET A 1 -34.15 -15.76 14.50
CA MET A 1 -33.52 -14.44 14.72
C MET A 1 -32.91 -13.97 13.40
N THR A 2 -33.64 -13.13 12.69
CA THR A 2 -33.28 -12.53 11.40
C THR A 2 -32.28 -11.39 11.62
N ALA A 3 -31.04 -11.55 11.14
CA ALA A 3 -30.03 -10.50 11.20
C ALA A 3 -30.28 -9.46 10.09
N ARG A 4 -30.49 -8.22 10.53
CA ARG A 4 -30.91 -7.04 9.78
C ARG A 4 -29.78 -6.54 8.87
N ALA A 5 -30.06 -6.42 7.57
CA ALA A 5 -29.24 -5.64 6.64
C ALA A 5 -29.27 -4.15 7.05
N GLY A 6 -28.11 -3.49 7.16
CA GLY A 6 -28.05 -2.05 7.39
C GLY A 6 -26.81 -1.47 8.08
N ARG A 7 -25.60 -1.93 7.76
CA ARG A 7 -24.34 -1.15 7.91
C ARG A 7 -23.43 -1.46 6.72
N THR A 8 -23.66 -0.72 5.66
CA THR A 8 -23.02 -0.76 4.34
C THR A 8 -21.48 -0.78 4.40
N GLY A 9 -20.86 -1.83 3.86
CA GLY A 9 -19.60 -1.77 3.08
C GLY A 9 -18.29 -1.28 3.72
N HIS A 10 -18.21 -0.91 5.00
CA HIS A 10 -16.97 -0.36 5.56
C HIS A 10 -16.00 -1.45 6.02
N THR A 11 -14.74 -1.37 5.58
CA THR A 11 -13.65 -2.23 6.06
C THR A 11 -13.24 -1.83 7.47
N ASP A 12 -12.78 -2.79 8.30
CA ASP A 12 -12.34 -2.51 9.68
C ASP A 12 -11.10 -1.60 9.78
N PHE A 13 -10.41 -1.39 8.65
CA PHE A 13 -9.22 -0.54 8.57
C PHE A 13 -9.52 0.86 8.04
N CYS A 14 -10.72 1.11 7.52
CA CYS A 14 -11.15 2.47 7.24
C CYS A 14 -11.46 3.17 8.57
N ALA A 15 -11.11 4.45 8.68
CA ALA A 15 -11.52 5.24 9.83
C ALA A 15 -13.04 5.18 9.97
N ARG A 16 -13.51 4.76 11.15
CA ARG A 16 -14.92 4.84 11.54
C ARG A 16 -15.30 6.31 11.36
N ASP A 17 -16.27 6.59 10.50
CA ASP A 17 -16.77 7.93 10.16
C ASP A 17 -16.08 8.68 9.01
N HIS A 18 -15.14 8.06 8.29
CA HIS A 18 -14.69 8.62 7.01
C HIS A 18 -15.63 8.22 5.87
N ARG A 19 -16.13 9.22 5.13
CA ARG A 19 -16.87 9.00 3.88
C ARG A 19 -15.88 8.84 2.73
N CYS A 20 -15.59 7.60 2.34
CA CYS A 20 -14.91 7.32 1.07
C CYS A 20 -15.86 7.69 -0.08
N ASN A 21 -15.68 8.85 -0.69
CA ASN A 21 -16.44 9.29 -1.87
C ASN A 21 -15.83 8.75 -3.18
N LEU A 22 -14.85 7.88 -3.07
CA LEU A 22 -14.22 7.12 -4.13
C LEU A 22 -14.77 5.71 -4.02
N ASN A 23 -14.95 5.00 -5.13
CA ASN A 23 -15.33 3.57 -5.14
C ASN A 23 -14.24 2.65 -4.52
N GLU A 24 -13.33 3.22 -3.72
CA GLU A 24 -12.18 2.60 -3.11
C GLU A 24 -12.11 2.97 -1.63
N HIS A 25 -11.77 1.98 -0.80
CA HIS A 25 -11.62 2.12 0.64
C HIS A 25 -10.14 2.17 0.99
N ARG A 26 -9.72 3.21 1.72
CA ARG A 26 -8.31 3.46 2.05
C ARG A 26 -8.10 3.46 3.56
N SER A 27 -7.00 2.87 4.03
CA SER A 27 -6.59 2.97 5.43
C SER A 27 -6.04 4.36 5.75
N ALA A 28 -5.82 4.64 7.05
CA ALA A 28 -4.92 5.72 7.44
C ALA A 28 -3.53 5.54 6.81
N GLU A 29 -2.83 6.65 6.56
CA GLU A 29 -1.46 6.64 6.05
C GLU A 29 -0.52 6.08 7.12
N ILE A 30 0.30 5.10 6.73
CA ILE A 30 1.49 4.70 7.49
C ILE A 30 2.67 5.44 6.85
N VAL A 31 3.26 6.36 7.60
CA VAL A 31 4.26 7.29 7.07
C VAL A 31 5.63 6.95 7.65
N VAL A 32 6.63 6.86 6.76
CA VAL A 32 8.05 6.92 7.11
C VAL A 32 8.57 8.25 6.60
N ASP A 33 9.07 9.09 7.51
CA ASP A 33 9.58 10.41 7.19
C ASP A 33 11.05 10.53 7.59
N LEU A 34 11.87 10.95 6.64
CA LEU A 34 13.29 11.25 6.78
C LEU A 34 13.46 12.72 6.38
N PRO A 35 13.34 13.65 7.34
CA PRO A 35 13.27 15.08 7.05
C PRO A 35 14.41 15.55 6.13
N GLY A 36 14.06 16.23 5.04
CA GLY A 36 15.02 16.73 4.06
C GLY A 36 15.58 15.69 3.08
N HIS A 37 15.24 14.41 3.24
CA HIS A 37 15.83 13.32 2.44
C HIS A 37 14.80 12.47 1.71
N ALA A 38 13.78 11.95 2.42
CA ALA A 38 12.80 11.06 1.82
C ALA A 38 11.51 11.00 2.62
N ARG A 39 10.41 10.66 1.94
CA ARG A 39 9.13 10.36 2.55
C ARG A 39 8.50 9.17 1.84
N ALA A 40 8.11 8.14 2.60
CA ALA A 40 7.34 7.02 2.09
C ALA A 40 5.99 6.95 2.79
N VAL A 41 4.94 6.72 2.01
CA VAL A 41 3.57 6.57 2.49
C VAL A 41 3.04 5.23 2.02
N LEU A 42 2.62 4.40 2.96
CA LEU A 42 1.98 3.11 2.72
C LEU A 42 0.50 3.19 3.11
N VAL A 43 -0.37 2.72 2.22
CA VAL A 43 -1.83 2.66 2.44
C VAL A 43 -2.34 1.30 2.01
N ARG A 44 -3.22 0.70 2.81
CA ARG A 44 -4.02 -0.46 2.36
C ARG A 44 -5.25 0.07 1.63
N VAL A 45 -5.45 -0.42 0.41
CA VAL A 45 -6.57 -0.04 -0.45
C VAL A 45 -7.41 -1.27 -0.74
N ARG A 46 -8.73 -1.16 -0.63
CA ARG A 46 -9.68 -2.10 -1.24
C ARG A 46 -10.35 -1.40 -2.42
N ALA A 47 -10.10 -1.90 -3.62
CA ALA A 47 -10.64 -1.36 -4.85
C ALA A 47 -12.13 -1.70 -5.00
N SER A 48 -12.78 -1.09 -5.99
CA SER A 48 -14.21 -1.25 -6.27
C SER A 48 -14.59 -2.69 -6.66
N ASP A 49 -13.64 -3.45 -7.20
CA ASP A 49 -13.79 -4.87 -7.52
C ASP A 49 -13.67 -5.79 -6.29
N GLY A 50 -13.52 -5.20 -5.09
CA GLY A 50 -13.37 -5.90 -3.82
C GLY A 50 -11.96 -6.41 -3.54
N ARG A 51 -10.99 -6.25 -4.46
CA ARG A 51 -9.62 -6.70 -4.26
C ARG A 51 -8.85 -5.73 -3.39
N GLU A 52 -8.00 -6.28 -2.53
CA GLU A 52 -7.12 -5.50 -1.68
C GLU A 52 -5.69 -5.47 -2.21
N HIS A 53 -5.05 -4.31 -2.10
CA HIS A 53 -3.65 -4.12 -2.42
C HIS A 53 -3.02 -3.09 -1.47
N ALA A 54 -1.71 -3.15 -1.37
CA ALA A 54 -0.93 -2.09 -0.75
C ALA A 54 -0.56 -1.06 -1.82
N GLU A 55 -0.80 0.22 -1.54
CA GLU A 55 -0.30 1.33 -2.33
C GLU A 55 0.88 1.97 -1.59
N ILE A 56 2.00 2.13 -2.29
CA ILE A 56 3.21 2.76 -1.75
C ILE A 56 3.54 3.98 -2.62
N ARG A 57 3.68 5.14 -1.98
CA ARG A 57 4.16 6.38 -2.61
C ARG A 57 5.45 6.80 -1.94
N VAL A 58 6.55 6.83 -2.70
CA VAL A 58 7.88 7.21 -2.19
C VAL A 58 8.34 8.49 -2.88
N ARG A 59 8.91 9.41 -2.12
CA ARG A 59 9.63 10.59 -2.61
C ARG A 59 11.02 10.59 -2.00
N VAL A 60 12.03 10.82 -2.83
CA VAL A 60 13.44 10.89 -2.42
C VAL A 60 14.04 12.13 -3.07
N VAL A 61 14.78 12.91 -2.28
CA VAL A 61 15.56 14.04 -2.80
C VAL A 61 16.78 13.48 -3.53
N LEU A 62 16.95 13.91 -4.78
CA LEU A 62 18.08 13.49 -5.61
C LEU A 62 19.29 14.39 -5.39
N ALA A 63 20.47 13.87 -5.69
CA ALA A 63 21.71 14.63 -5.71
C ALA A 63 21.65 15.73 -6.78
N ASP A 64 22.28 16.87 -6.50
CA ASP A 64 22.30 18.03 -7.39
C ASP A 64 23.14 17.83 -8.67
N VAL A 65 23.93 16.75 -8.71
CA VAL A 65 24.74 16.37 -9.88
C VAL A 65 24.17 15.14 -10.57
N ASP A 66 23.89 15.29 -11.86
CA ASP A 66 23.19 14.33 -12.70
C ASP A 66 23.79 12.90 -12.70
N PRO A 67 25.13 12.70 -12.75
CA PRO A 67 25.69 11.35 -12.62
C PRO A 67 25.40 10.67 -11.28
N ALA A 68 25.34 11.43 -10.18
CA ALA A 68 25.00 10.87 -8.87
C ALA A 68 23.49 10.62 -8.76
N ALA A 69 22.65 11.50 -9.28
CA ALA A 69 21.20 11.31 -9.34
C ALA A 69 20.83 10.04 -10.13
N ARG A 70 21.48 9.79 -11.28
CA ARG A 70 21.27 8.55 -12.05
C ARG A 70 21.65 7.30 -11.27
N ARG A 71 22.77 7.33 -10.53
CA ARG A 71 23.16 6.21 -9.65
C ARG A 71 22.11 5.99 -8.56
N GLN A 72 21.65 7.06 -7.91
CA GLN A 72 20.58 6.97 -6.91
C GLN A 72 19.31 6.35 -7.48
N LEU A 73 18.86 6.79 -8.67
CA LEU A 73 17.68 6.22 -9.33
C LEU A 73 17.86 4.73 -9.67
N GLY A 74 19.05 4.32 -10.12
CA GLY A 74 19.36 2.92 -10.39
C GLY A 74 19.28 2.06 -9.12
N THR A 75 19.87 2.54 -8.01
CA THR A 75 19.78 1.88 -6.70
C THR A 75 18.33 1.81 -6.21
N LEU A 76 17.60 2.94 -6.25
CA LEU A 76 16.19 2.99 -5.85
C LEU A 76 15.32 2.02 -6.64
N LEU A 77 15.57 1.86 -7.95
CA LEU A 77 14.84 0.92 -8.78
C LEU A 77 15.13 -0.54 -8.40
N ALA A 78 16.40 -0.86 -8.09
CA ALA A 78 16.78 -2.19 -7.61
C ALA A 78 16.11 -2.49 -6.27
N ASP A 79 16.17 -1.57 -5.32
CA ASP A 79 15.55 -1.72 -4.00
C ASP A 79 14.02 -1.86 -4.09
N LEU A 80 13.36 -1.09 -4.96
CA LEU A 80 11.92 -1.21 -5.21
C LEU A 80 11.56 -2.58 -5.81
N ARG A 81 12.40 -3.10 -6.71
CA ARG A 81 12.20 -4.44 -7.28
C ARG A 81 12.29 -5.52 -6.21
N ASP A 82 13.28 -5.42 -5.32
CA ASP A 82 13.46 -6.38 -4.23
C ASP A 82 12.31 -6.30 -3.22
N LEU A 83 11.90 -5.09 -2.84
CA LEU A 83 10.74 -4.84 -1.98
C LEU A 83 9.47 -5.48 -2.53
N VAL A 84 9.14 -5.22 -3.81
CA VAL A 84 7.93 -5.77 -4.45
C VAL A 84 8.01 -7.29 -4.54
N THR A 85 9.18 -7.83 -4.88
CA THR A 85 9.40 -9.28 -4.96
C THR A 85 9.20 -9.96 -3.61
N HIS A 86 9.76 -9.39 -2.54
CA HIS A 86 9.59 -9.90 -1.19
C HIS A 86 8.13 -9.81 -0.72
N ALA A 87 7.46 -8.68 -0.94
CA ALA A 87 6.05 -8.53 -0.58
C ALA A 87 5.16 -9.53 -1.34
N ALA A 88 5.43 -9.78 -2.63
CA ALA A 88 4.72 -10.78 -3.42
C ALA A 88 5.00 -12.21 -2.95
N ALA A 89 6.22 -12.51 -2.50
CA ALA A 89 6.58 -13.81 -1.96
C ALA A 89 5.85 -14.12 -0.64
N ILE A 90 5.69 -13.13 0.25
CA ILE A 90 4.93 -13.27 1.50
C ILE A 90 3.45 -13.56 1.24
N ARG A 91 2.90 -13.07 0.11
CA ARG A 91 1.52 -13.35 -0.31
C ARG A 91 1.30 -14.81 -0.77
N ARG A 92 2.35 -15.64 -0.93
CA ARG A 92 2.16 -17.04 -1.37
C ARG A 92 1.14 -17.75 -0.46
N PRO A 93 0.24 -18.57 -1.04
CA PRO A 93 -0.87 -19.13 -0.29
C PRO A 93 -0.35 -19.94 0.89
N ARG A 94 -0.98 -19.77 2.06
CA ARG A 94 -0.86 -20.73 3.17
C ARG A 94 -1.10 -22.14 2.59
N PRO A 95 -0.18 -23.10 2.72
CA PRO A 95 -0.51 -24.49 2.47
C PRO A 95 -1.57 -24.90 3.51
N GLY A 96 -2.81 -25.09 3.09
CA GLY A 96 -3.88 -25.46 4.03
C GLY A 96 -5.30 -24.97 3.73
N ARG A 97 -5.66 -24.70 2.48
CA ARG A 97 -7.08 -24.71 2.10
C ARG A 97 -7.24 -25.51 0.81
N THR A 98 -7.32 -26.83 0.98
CA THR A 98 -7.93 -27.73 0.01
C THR A 98 -9.31 -27.16 -0.32
N ALA A 99 -9.56 -26.94 -1.61
CA ALA A 99 -10.89 -26.65 -2.10
C ALA A 99 -11.81 -27.79 -1.64
N ALA A 100 -12.86 -27.43 -0.90
CA ALA A 100 -14.01 -28.29 -0.67
C ALA A 100 -15.05 -28.00 -1.75
#